data_AF-A0A382SLF8-F1
#
_entry.id   AF-A0A382SLF8-F1
#
_cell.length_a   1.000
_cell.length_b   1.000
_cell.length_c   1.000
_cell.angle_alpha   90.00
_cell.angle_beta   90.00
_cell.angle_gamma   90.00
#
_symmetry.space_group_name_H-M   'P 1'
#
loop_
_entity.id
_entity.type
_entity.pdbx_description
1 polymer ?
#
loop_
_entity_poly.entity_id
_entity_poly.type
_entity_poly.pdbx_seq_one_letter_code
_entity_poly.pdbx_strand_id
1 'polypeptide(L)'
;MLSVSNLSIQFGKRVLFDDVNTTFNNGNCYGIIGANGSGKSTFLKLLAGKTEPTSGSIFLEPGKRMSILEQDHTIFDERTVLETVIMGNKNLFDLKSEIDKLYEDYSDKNTDRIGVLQEKYEEMDGWNSESNAASLLSNLGIIEEMHYKLMKDVDP
;
A
#
# COMPACT_ATOMS: atom_id res chain seq x y z
N MET A 1 -4.44 16.04 -3.16
CA MET A 1 -5.43 16.01 -4.26
C MET A 1 -5.01 14.96 -5.26
N LEU A 2 -5.95 14.24 -5.87
CA LEU A 2 -5.70 13.33 -6.99
C LEU A 2 -6.52 13.80 -8.19
N SER A 3 -5.90 13.99 -9.35
CA SER A 3 -6.59 14.42 -10.57
C SER A 3 -6.27 13.53 -11.75
N VAL A 4 -7.25 13.36 -12.62
CA VAL A 4 -7.21 12.57 -13.83
C VAL A 4 -7.54 13.49 -14.99
N SER A 5 -6.68 13.53 -16.00
CA SER A 5 -6.80 14.45 -17.13
C SER A 5 -6.71 13.70 -18.45
N ASN A 6 -7.75 13.82 -19.29
CA ASN A 6 -7.83 13.24 -20.64
C ASN A 6 -7.43 11.75 -20.67
N LEU A 7 -7.86 11.00 -19.65
CA LEU A 7 -7.45 9.61 -19.46
C LEU A 7 -8.19 8.71 -20.44
N SER A 8 -7.44 8.06 -21.31
CA SER A 8 -7.96 7.05 -22.23
C SER A 8 -7.21 5.74 -22.08
N ILE A 9 -7.93 4.63 -22.16
CA ILE A 9 -7.34 3.29 -22.19
C ILE A 9 -8.12 2.39 -23.13
N GLN A 10 -7.39 1.64 -23.95
CA GLN A 10 -7.95 0.63 -24.84
C GLN A 10 -7.18 -0.68 -24.75
N PHE A 11 -7.90 -1.79 -24.95
CA PHE A 11 -7.32 -3.13 -25.04
C PHE A 11 -7.61 -3.69 -26.43
N GLY A 12 -6.57 -3.74 -27.28
CA GLY A 12 -6.74 -4.05 -28.70
C GLY A 12 -7.68 -3.05 -29.37
N LYS A 13 -8.82 -3.52 -29.87
CA LYS A 13 -9.84 -2.67 -30.52
C LYS A 13 -10.90 -2.13 -29.55
N ARG A 14 -10.89 -2.55 -28.29
CA ARG A 14 -11.92 -2.18 -27.31
C ARG A 14 -11.45 -0.97 -26.52
N VAL A 15 -12.06 0.18 -26.75
CA VAL A 15 -11.92 1.37 -25.90
C VAL A 15 -12.70 1.12 -24.60
N LEU A 16 -12.04 1.29 -23.47
CA LEU A 16 -12.65 1.15 -22.15
C LEU A 16 -12.93 2.52 -21.52
N PHE A 17 -11.98 3.46 -21.67
CA PHE A 17 -12.12 4.85 -21.30
C PHE A 17 -11.66 5.74 -22.44
N ASP A 18 -12.38 6.85 -22.62
CA ASP A 18 -12.10 7.87 -23.64
C ASP A 18 -12.27 9.24 -22.99
N ASP A 19 -11.18 10.01 -22.91
CA ASP A 19 -11.10 11.37 -22.39
C ASP A 19 -11.74 11.57 -21.00
N VAL A 20 -11.49 10.65 -20.07
CA VAL A 20 -12.00 10.75 -18.70
C VAL A 20 -11.25 11.86 -17.95
N ASN A 21 -12.01 12.78 -17.36
CA ASN A 21 -11.53 13.89 -16.55
C ASN A 21 -12.23 13.89 -15.18
N THR A 22 -11.47 13.85 -14.10
CA THR A 22 -12.03 13.90 -12.73
C THR A 22 -11.02 14.34 -11.69
N THR A 23 -11.51 14.87 -10.57
CA THR A 23 -10.67 15.31 -9.44
C THR A 23 -11.25 14.79 -8.13
N PHE A 24 -10.38 14.17 -7.34
CA PHE A 24 -10.66 13.68 -5.99
C PHE A 24 -10.04 14.63 -4.96
N ASN A 25 -10.92 15.30 -4.22
CA ASN A 25 -10.56 16.26 -3.19
C ASN A 25 -10.35 15.57 -1.84
N ASN A 26 -9.52 16.18 -1.00
CA ASN A 26 -9.24 15.67 0.33
C ASN A 26 -10.51 15.71 1.20
N GLY A 27 -10.65 14.73 2.10
CA GLY A 27 -11.79 14.63 3.03
C GLY A 27 -13.07 14.02 2.45
N ASN A 28 -13.09 13.68 1.16
CA ASN A 28 -14.25 13.09 0.51
C ASN A 28 -14.12 11.57 0.36
N CYS A 29 -15.27 10.88 0.45
CA CYS A 29 -15.40 9.48 0.08
C CYS A 29 -16.12 9.38 -1.27
N TYR A 30 -15.55 8.62 -2.21
CA TYR A 30 -16.06 8.50 -3.57
C TYR A 30 -16.42 7.04 -3.88
N GLY A 31 -17.62 6.83 -4.44
CA GLY A 31 -18.06 5.53 -4.94
C GLY A 31 -17.99 5.46 -6.46
N ILE A 32 -17.41 4.39 -7.00
CA ILE A 32 -17.42 4.10 -8.45
C ILE A 32 -18.47 3.03 -8.71
N ILE A 33 -19.51 3.39 -9.47
CA ILE A 33 -20.61 2.49 -9.83
C ILE A 33 -20.64 2.22 -11.34
N GLY A 34 -21.27 1.12 -11.73
CA GLY A 34 -21.41 0.72 -13.13
C GLY A 34 -21.56 -0.79 -13.27
N ALA A 35 -21.98 -1.25 -14.45
CA ALA A 35 -22.17 -2.67 -14.73
C ALA A 35 -20.86 -3.48 -14.59
N ASN A 36 -20.96 -4.80 -14.47
CA ASN A 36 -19.79 -5.67 -14.52
C ASN A 36 -19.11 -5.54 -15.88
N GLY A 37 -17.77 -5.42 -15.88
CA GLY A 37 -17.01 -5.17 -17.10
C GLY A 37 -17.02 -3.72 -17.61
N SER A 38 -17.62 -2.76 -16.87
CA SER A 38 -17.56 -1.33 -17.22
C SER A 38 -16.19 -0.68 -16.97
N GLY A 39 -15.22 -1.44 -16.45
CA GLY A 39 -13.85 -0.96 -16.23
C GLY A 39 -13.54 -0.45 -14.82
N LYS A 40 -14.45 -0.58 -13.84
CA LYS A 40 -14.23 -0.09 -12.45
C LYS A 40 -12.88 -0.52 -11.84
N SER A 41 -12.58 -1.81 -11.87
CA SER A 41 -11.30 -2.34 -11.36
C SER A 41 -10.11 -1.86 -12.20
N THR A 42 -10.28 -1.67 -13.51
CA THR A 42 -9.23 -1.10 -14.38
C THR A 42 -8.97 0.36 -14.02
N PHE A 43 -10.01 1.15 -13.73
CA PHE A 43 -9.87 2.53 -13.29
C PHE A 43 -9.11 2.62 -11.97
N LEU A 44 -9.44 1.77 -10.98
CA LEU A 44 -8.68 1.69 -9.73
C LEU A 44 -7.21 1.31 -9.96
N LYS A 45 -6.93 0.37 -10.88
CA LYS A 45 -5.55 0.00 -11.27
C LYS A 45 -4.80 1.14 -11.98
N LEU A 46 -5.50 1.97 -12.74
CA LEU A 46 -4.94 3.17 -13.36
C LEU A 46 -4.57 4.21 -12.29
N LEU A 47 -5.50 4.53 -11.37
CA LEU A 47 -5.23 5.44 -10.25
C LEU A 47 -4.07 4.94 -9.37
N ALA A 48 -3.97 3.63 -9.21
CA ALA A 48 -2.90 2.94 -8.50
C ALA A 48 -1.52 2.99 -9.18
N GLY A 49 -1.43 3.40 -10.45
CA GLY A 49 -0.22 3.28 -11.25
C GLY A 49 0.16 1.83 -11.61
N LYS A 50 -0.75 0.85 -11.44
CA LYS A 50 -0.54 -0.56 -11.80
C LYS A 50 -0.75 -0.83 -13.29
N THR A 51 -1.30 0.12 -14.02
CA THR A 51 -1.55 0.03 -15.46
C THR A 51 -1.34 1.42 -16.03
N GLU A 52 -0.58 1.52 -17.11
CA GLU A 52 -0.39 2.79 -17.81
C GLU A 52 -1.57 3.08 -18.73
N PRO A 53 -2.03 4.34 -18.81
CA PRO A 53 -3.02 4.72 -19.78
C PRO A 53 -2.45 4.73 -21.20
N THR A 54 -3.33 4.66 -22.20
CA THR A 54 -2.93 4.87 -23.60
C THR A 54 -2.62 6.35 -23.87
N SER A 55 -3.36 7.26 -23.22
CA SER A 55 -3.13 8.70 -23.25
C SER A 55 -3.69 9.38 -22.00
N GLY A 56 -3.28 10.64 -21.78
CA GLY A 56 -3.66 11.41 -20.60
C GLY A 56 -2.71 11.18 -19.43
N SER A 57 -3.10 11.67 -18.25
CA SER A 57 -2.28 11.58 -17.06
C SER A 57 -3.10 11.49 -15.77
N ILE A 58 -2.46 10.94 -14.75
CA ILE A 58 -2.96 10.89 -13.39
C ILE A 58 -1.93 11.60 -12.52
N PHE A 59 -2.37 12.61 -11.80
CA PHE A 59 -1.54 13.42 -10.94
C PHE A 59 -1.96 13.22 -9.49
N LEU A 60 -1.03 12.70 -8.69
CA LEU A 60 -1.13 12.68 -7.24
C LEU A 60 -0.29 13.82 -6.68
N GLU A 61 -0.89 14.66 -5.85
CA GLU A 61 -0.21 15.77 -5.20
C GLU A 61 1.08 15.32 -4.46
N PRO A 62 2.21 16.05 -4.60
CA PRO A 62 3.45 15.73 -3.92
C PRO A 62 3.29 15.58 -2.40
N GLY A 63 4.01 14.63 -1.82
CA GLY A 63 3.93 14.31 -0.39
C GLY A 63 2.70 13.49 0.01
N LYS A 64 1.83 13.09 -0.94
CA LYS A 64 0.77 12.12 -0.70
C LYS A 64 1.21 10.70 -1.08
N ARG A 65 0.67 9.71 -0.38
CA ARG A 65 0.88 8.28 -0.65
C ARG A 65 -0.41 7.66 -1.18
N MET A 66 -0.31 6.89 -2.26
CA MET A 66 -1.41 6.03 -2.72
C MET A 66 -1.35 4.70 -1.98
N SER A 67 -2.47 4.24 -1.44
CA SER A 67 -2.61 2.91 -0.83
C SER A 67 -3.85 2.23 -1.40
N ILE A 68 -3.76 0.93 -1.63
CA ILE A 68 -4.81 0.13 -2.26
C ILE A 68 -5.02 -1.11 -1.42
N LEU A 69 -6.28 -1.48 -1.24
CA LEU A 69 -6.66 -2.79 -0.72
C LEU A 69 -6.90 -3.72 -1.91
N GLU A 70 -6.14 -4.81 -1.96
CA GLU A 70 -6.32 -5.82 -3.01
C GLU A 70 -7.61 -6.62 -2.79
N GLN A 71 -8.15 -7.16 -3.88
CA GLN A 71 -9.30 -8.07 -3.80
C GLN A 71 -8.93 -9.43 -3.20
N ASP A 72 -7.69 -9.87 -3.43
CA ASP A 72 -7.16 -11.08 -2.86
C ASP A 72 -6.70 -10.80 -1.42
N HIS A 73 -7.48 -11.27 -0.46
CA HIS A 73 -7.22 -11.12 0.97
C HIS A 73 -6.31 -12.23 1.51
N THR A 74 -6.04 -13.28 0.72
CA THR A 74 -5.26 -14.46 1.16
C THR A 74 -3.75 -14.26 1.03
N ILE A 75 -3.31 -13.16 0.42
CA ILE A 75 -1.89 -12.87 0.15
C ILE A 75 -1.02 -12.75 1.41
N PHE A 76 -1.63 -12.62 2.59
CA PHE A 76 -0.96 -12.48 3.88
C PHE A 76 -1.27 -13.61 4.87
N ASP A 77 -1.90 -14.71 4.42
CA ASP A 77 -2.33 -15.83 5.27
C ASP A 77 -1.24 -16.41 6.17
N GLU A 78 0.00 -16.42 5.69
CA GLU A 78 1.18 -16.94 6.40
C GLU A 78 1.93 -15.86 7.21
N ARG A 79 1.37 -14.66 7.35
CA ARG A 79 1.91 -13.57 8.18
C ARG A 79 1.05 -13.39 9.42
N THR A 80 1.64 -12.85 10.48
CA THR A 80 0.86 -12.47 11.66
C THR A 80 -0.01 -11.25 11.37
N VAL A 81 -1.10 -11.07 12.14
CA VAL A 81 -1.96 -9.90 12.02
C VAL A 81 -1.16 -8.60 12.21
N LEU A 82 -0.30 -8.54 13.23
CA LEU A 82 0.53 -7.38 13.52
C LEU A 82 1.48 -7.05 12.37
N GLU A 83 2.20 -8.05 11.88
CA GLU A 83 3.13 -7.89 10.76
C GLU A 83 2.42 -7.42 9.50
N THR A 84 1.23 -7.96 9.21
CA THR A 84 0.41 -7.57 8.05
C THR A 84 0.04 -6.10 8.09
N VAL A 85 -0.25 -5.55 9.27
CA VAL A 85 -0.51 -4.10 9.44
C VAL A 85 0.75 -3.27 9.18
N ILE A 86 1.90 -3.70 9.70
CA ILE A 86 3.19 -3.01 9.49
C ILE A 86 3.56 -3.03 8.00
N MET A 87 3.31 -4.14 7.30
CA MET A 87 3.50 -4.27 5.85
C MET A 87 2.66 -3.29 5.02
N GLY A 88 1.57 -2.73 5.59
CA GLY A 88 0.80 -1.63 5.00
C GLY A 88 1.64 -0.37 4.75
N ASN A 89 2.79 -0.23 5.43
CA ASN A 89 3.86 0.69 5.09
C ASN A 89 5.07 -0.09 4.54
N LYS A 90 4.98 -0.46 3.26
CA LYS A 90 6.01 -1.28 2.59
C LYS A 90 7.43 -0.73 2.73
N ASN A 91 7.63 0.58 2.59
CA ASN A 91 8.96 1.19 2.72
C ASN A 91 9.54 0.95 4.13
N LEU A 92 8.72 1.11 5.16
CA LEU A 92 9.12 0.87 6.55
C LEU A 92 9.47 -0.61 6.78
N PHE A 93 8.62 -1.51 6.30
CA PHE A 93 8.80 -2.96 6.43
C PHE A 93 10.05 -3.43 5.67
N ASP A 94 10.28 -2.94 4.46
CA ASP A 94 11.44 -3.28 3.62
C ASP A 94 12.74 -2.79 4.27
N LEU A 95 12.75 -1.57 4.85
CA LEU A 95 13.91 -1.05 5.60
C LEU A 95 14.24 -1.94 6.79
N LYS A 96 13.25 -2.29 7.62
CA LYS A 96 13.44 -3.17 8.78
C LYS A 96 13.97 -4.54 8.36
N SER A 97 13.37 -5.12 7.32
CA SER A 97 13.80 -6.41 6.76
C SER A 97 15.24 -6.37 6.23
N GLU A 98 15.68 -5.26 5.63
CA GLU A 98 17.06 -5.09 5.17
C GLU A 98 18.02 -4.95 6.35
N ILE A 99 17.67 -4.15 7.37
CA ILE A 99 18.45 -4.00 8.60
C ILE A 99 18.66 -5.35 9.28
N ASP A 100 17.60 -6.14 9.45
CA ASP A 100 17.67 -7.43 10.14
C ASP A 100 18.55 -8.44 9.39
N LYS A 101 18.44 -8.50 8.05
CA LYS A 101 19.30 -9.34 7.22
C LYS A 101 20.78 -8.94 7.30
N LEU A 102 21.07 -7.64 7.33
CA LEU A 102 22.45 -7.15 7.45
C LEU A 102 23.04 -7.43 8.83
N TYR A 103 22.21 -7.52 9.87
CA TYR A 103 22.64 -7.95 11.21
C TYR A 103 22.91 -9.45 11.28
N GLU A 104 22.15 -10.28 10.56
CA GLU A 104 22.41 -11.72 10.45
C GLU A 104 23.74 -12.03 9.75
N ASP A 105 24.09 -11.26 8.70
CA ASP A 105 25.37 -11.34 7.97
C ASP A 105 26.29 -10.17 8.34
N TYR A 106 26.53 -9.99 9.64
CA TYR A 106 27.30 -8.84 10.13
C TYR A 106 28.76 -8.89 9.64
N SER A 107 29.17 -7.82 8.96
CA SER A 107 30.56 -7.61 8.53
C SER A 107 30.90 -6.12 8.55
N ASP A 108 32.19 -5.78 8.66
CA ASP A 108 32.65 -4.38 8.67
C ASP A 108 32.21 -3.59 7.42
N LYS A 109 31.96 -4.29 6.30
CA LYS A 109 31.47 -3.69 5.05
C LYS A 109 29.99 -3.29 5.12
N ASN A 110 29.22 -3.92 5.99
CA ASN A 110 27.79 -3.69 6.14
C ASN A 110 27.47 -2.60 7.17
N THR A 111 28.42 -2.26 8.06
CA THR A 111 28.23 -1.27 9.13
C THR A 111 27.75 0.10 8.63
N ASP A 112 28.38 0.64 7.59
CA ASP A 112 28.00 1.94 7.02
C ASP A 112 26.58 1.89 6.44
N ARG A 113 26.22 0.78 5.79
CA ARG A 113 24.88 0.58 5.22
C ARG A 113 23.82 0.47 6.30
N ILE A 114 24.09 -0.28 7.38
CA ILE A 114 23.19 -0.40 8.53
C ILE A 114 22.91 0.98 9.13
N GLY A 115 23.94 1.81 9.33
CA GLY A 115 23.78 3.16 9.88
C GLY A 115 22.84 4.03 9.04
N VAL A 116 23.02 4.06 7.71
CA VAL A 116 22.14 4.81 6.78
C VAL A 116 20.70 4.30 6.80
N LEU A 117 20.50 2.99 6.91
CA LEU A 117 19.16 2.41 6.96
C LEU A 117 18.46 2.70 8.30
N GLN A 118 19.19 2.64 9.40
CA GLN A 118 18.67 2.95 10.73
C GLN A 118 18.24 4.41 10.84
N GLU A 119 19.02 5.34 10.30
CA GLU A 119 18.63 6.75 10.25
C GLU A 119 17.30 6.94 9.51
N LYS A 120 17.14 6.31 8.34
CA LYS A 120 15.88 6.34 7.58
C LYS A 120 14.72 5.66 8.31
N TYR A 121 15.00 4.58 9.03
CA TYR A 121 13.98 3.87 9.80
C TYR A 121 13.50 4.72 10.98
N GLU A 122 14.42 5.42 11.67
CA GLU A 122 14.13 6.39 12.72
C GLU A 122 13.30 7.57 12.19
N GLU A 123 13.66 8.16 11.04
CA GLU A 123 12.92 9.25 10.40
C GLU A 123 11.45 8.89 10.11
N MET A 124 11.17 7.58 9.95
CA MET A 124 9.82 7.05 9.72
C MET A 124 9.11 6.60 11.00
N ASP A 125 9.63 6.94 12.19
CA ASP A 125 9.14 6.48 13.50
C ASP A 125 9.11 4.94 13.60
N GLY A 126 10.09 4.29 12.98
CA GLY A 126 10.09 2.84 12.78
C GLY A 126 10.18 2.05 14.07
N TRP A 127 10.91 2.52 15.07
CA TRP A 127 11.02 1.80 16.35
C TRP A 127 9.73 1.76 17.15
N ASN A 128 8.78 2.66 16.87
CA ASN A 128 7.45 2.64 17.44
C ASN A 128 6.44 1.87 16.58
N SER A 129 6.85 1.31 15.43
CA SER A 129 5.94 0.72 14.44
C SER A 129 5.09 -0.43 14.98
N GLU A 130 5.67 -1.33 15.77
CA GLU A 130 4.93 -2.43 16.42
C GLU A 130 3.90 -1.91 17.42
N SER A 131 4.30 -1.01 18.32
CA SER A 131 3.41 -0.39 19.31
C SER A 131 2.28 0.40 18.65
N ASN A 132 2.60 1.13 17.58
CA ASN A 132 1.63 1.89 16.79
C ASN A 132 0.65 0.96 16.07
N ALA A 133 1.13 -0.14 15.48
CA ALA A 133 0.30 -1.14 14.80
C ALA A 133 -0.61 -1.89 15.79
N ALA A 134 -0.08 -2.31 16.93
CA ALA A 134 -0.86 -2.95 18.00
C ALA A 134 -1.95 -2.01 18.54
N SER A 135 -1.62 -0.73 18.75
CA SER A 135 -2.59 0.29 19.18
C SER A 135 -3.69 0.50 18.13
N LEU A 136 -3.33 0.54 16.84
CA LEU A 136 -4.30 0.65 15.74
C LEU A 136 -5.26 -0.55 15.72
N LEU A 137 -4.73 -1.77 15.82
CA LEU A 137 -5.52 -3.01 15.86
C LEU A 137 -6.49 -3.02 17.04
N SER A 138 -6.01 -2.70 18.24
CA SER A 138 -6.84 -2.63 19.45
C SER A 138 -7.96 -1.61 19.33
N ASN A 139 -7.69 -0.43 18.74
CA ASN A 139 -8.71 0.59 18.49
C ASN A 139 -9.77 0.16 17.47
N LEU A 140 -9.45 -0.79 16.59
CA LEU A 140 -10.39 -1.41 15.66
C LEU A 140 -11.13 -2.63 16.26
N GLY A 141 -10.87 -2.97 17.52
CA GLY A 141 -11.49 -4.08 18.24
C GLY A 141 -10.77 -5.42 18.07
N ILE A 142 -9.58 -5.44 17.48
CA ILE A 142 -8.76 -6.65 17.33
C ILE A 142 -7.91 -6.80 18.59
N ILE A 143 -8.26 -7.77 19.43
CA ILE A 143 -7.61 -7.99 20.74
C ILE A 143 -6.15 -8.45 20.59
N GLU A 144 -5.33 -8.15 21.60
CA GLU A 144 -3.88 -8.44 21.61
C GLU A 144 -3.55 -9.91 21.32
N GLU A 145 -4.36 -10.85 21.83
CA GLU A 145 -4.19 -12.28 21.56
C GLU A 145 -4.26 -12.65 20.07
N MET A 146 -4.92 -11.83 19.25
CA MET A 146 -5.00 -12.03 17.80
C MET A 146 -3.79 -11.45 17.06
N HIS A 147 -3.06 -10.50 17.64
CA HIS A 147 -1.98 -9.77 16.95
C HIS A 147 -0.87 -10.72 16.47
N TYR A 148 -0.62 -11.78 17.23
CA TYR A 148 0.42 -12.78 16.98
C TYR A 148 -0.10 -14.05 16.29
N LYS A 149 -1.41 -14.13 16.00
CA LYS A 149 -1.97 -15.23 15.19
C LYS A 149 -1.68 -14.97 13.71
N LEU A 150 -1.59 -16.04 12.93
CA LEU A 150 -1.53 -15.94 11.49
C LEU A 150 -2.85 -15.40 10.95
N MET A 151 -2.82 -14.62 9.87
CA MET A 151 -4.00 -14.06 9.23
C MET A 151 -5.02 -15.15 8.87
N LYS A 152 -4.57 -16.32 8.41
CA LYS A 152 -5.45 -17.47 8.10
C LYS A 152 -6.16 -18.08 9.30
N ASP A 153 -5.63 -17.86 10.50
CA ASP A 153 -6.18 -18.39 11.76
C ASP A 153 -7.11 -17.38 12.44
N VAL A 154 -7.25 -16.18 11.87
CA VAL A 154 -8.20 -15.16 12.30
C VAL A 154 -9.43 -15.28 11.41
N ASP A 155 -10.49 -15.89 11.95
CA ASP A 155 -11.79 -16.02 11.27
C ASP A 155 -12.29 -14.64 10.80
N PRO A 156 -12.95 -14.56 9.61
CA PRO A 156 -13.57 -13.32 9.13
C PRO A 156 -14.74 -12.81 9.99
#